data_AF-A0A838F2T7-F1
#
_entry.id   AF-A0A838F2T7-F1
#
_cell.length_a   1.000
_cell.length_b   1.000
_cell.length_c   1.000
_cell.angle_alpha   90.00
_cell.angle_beta   90.00
_cell.angle_gamma   90.00
#
_symmetry.space_group_name_H-M   'P 1'
#
loop_
_entity.id
_entity.type
_entity.pdbx_description
1 polymer ?
#
loop_
_entity_poly.entity_id
_entity_poly.type
_entity_poly.pdbx_seq_one_letter_code
_entity_poly.pdbx_strand_id
1 'polypeptide(L)'
;ARHVQPGQRVPLLHIGNAGGLGLQASRGQGLIISGGEFHHYVPTLNGSSGAPLIDEKGQVIGINWGHTGKDYVDDSSFNRGVLSSTIFNELKHTHPYTLNDIKSFKSWSRREKNHRHIKVESQADSLAESRVK
;
A
#
# COMPACT_ATOMS: atom_id res chain seq x y z
N ALA A 1 9.45 0.17 -4.34
CA ALA A 1 8.01 -0.14 -4.20
C ALA A 1 7.74 -1.47 -4.88
N ARG A 2 7.13 -2.46 -4.20
CA ARG A 2 6.75 -3.71 -4.87
C ARG A 2 5.52 -3.47 -5.74
N HIS A 3 5.54 -4.03 -6.96
CA HIS A 3 4.44 -4.00 -7.91
C HIS A 3 3.30 -4.87 -7.36
N VAL A 4 2.10 -4.32 -7.20
CA VAL A 4 0.88 -5.13 -7.13
C VAL A 4 0.65 -5.67 -8.54
N GLN A 5 0.37 -6.96 -8.70
CA GLN A 5 0.11 -7.53 -10.02
C GLN A 5 -1.37 -7.33 -10.41
N PRO A 6 -1.68 -7.06 -11.69
CA PRO A 6 -3.06 -7.06 -12.18
C PRO A 6 -3.77 -8.39 -11.84
N GLY A 7 -5.01 -8.32 -11.35
CA GLY A 7 -5.80 -9.50 -10.96
C GLY A 7 -5.51 -10.07 -9.57
N GLN A 8 -4.46 -9.60 -8.89
CA GLN A 8 -4.19 -10.01 -7.52
C GLN A 8 -5.17 -9.34 -6.54
N ARG A 9 -5.93 -10.14 -5.79
CA ARG A 9 -6.70 -9.65 -4.64
C ARG A 9 -5.74 -9.41 -3.49
N VAL A 10 -5.67 -8.17 -3.03
CA VAL A 10 -4.81 -7.78 -1.90
C VAL A 10 -5.72 -7.32 -0.77
N PRO A 11 -5.63 -7.89 0.43
CA PRO A 11 -6.36 -7.36 1.58
C PRO A 11 -5.82 -5.98 1.94
N LEU A 12 -6.72 -5.03 2.10
CA LEU A 12 -6.38 -3.64 2.36
C LEU A 12 -7.07 -3.13 3.61
N LEU A 13 -6.35 -2.26 4.30
CA LEU A 13 -6.85 -1.40 5.35
C LEU A 13 -6.86 0.05 4.84
N HIS A 14 -7.99 0.70 4.99
CA HIS A 14 -8.16 2.13 4.79
C HIS A 14 -8.32 2.78 6.16
N ILE A 15 -7.62 3.90 6.39
CA ILE A 15 -7.76 4.72 7.60
C ILE A 15 -7.98 6.17 7.16
N GLY A 16 -9.19 6.69 7.37
CA GLY A 16 -9.59 8.03 6.93
C GLY A 16 -10.25 8.85 8.03
N ASN A 17 -10.52 10.12 7.75
CA ASN A 17 -11.26 11.04 8.62
C ASN A 17 -12.48 11.58 7.86
N ALA A 18 -13.45 10.71 7.57
CA ALA A 18 -14.58 11.08 6.74
C ALA A 18 -15.43 12.16 7.41
N GLY A 19 -15.72 13.23 6.68
CA GLY A 19 -16.47 14.38 7.18
C GLY A 19 -15.87 15.10 8.39
N GLY A 20 -14.61 14.81 8.77
CA GLY A 20 -14.00 15.35 9.99
C GLY A 20 -14.50 14.70 11.30
N LEU A 21 -15.16 13.54 11.22
CA LEU A 21 -15.80 12.88 12.38
C LEU A 21 -14.84 12.04 13.24
N GLY A 22 -13.54 12.09 12.95
CA GLY A 22 -12.51 11.31 13.62
C GLY A 22 -11.99 10.15 12.77
N LEU A 23 -11.00 9.44 13.31
CA LEU A 23 -10.36 8.33 12.60
C LEU A 23 -11.32 7.14 12.45
N GLN A 24 -11.46 6.70 11.22
CA GLN A 24 -12.30 5.57 10.84
C GLN A 24 -11.45 4.57 10.06
N ALA A 25 -11.62 3.29 10.36
CA ALA A 25 -10.90 2.22 9.71
C ALA A 25 -11.87 1.26 9.04
N SER A 26 -11.55 0.85 7.82
CA SER A 26 -12.31 -0.14 7.07
C SER A 26 -11.36 -1.11 6.36
N ARG A 27 -11.84 -2.33 6.14
CA ARG A 27 -11.10 -3.36 5.42
C ARG A 27 -11.85 -3.79 4.17
N GLY A 28 -11.10 -4.14 3.15
CA GLY A 28 -11.65 -4.70 1.92
C GLY A 28 -10.57 -5.25 1.03
N GLN A 29 -10.90 -5.48 -0.24
CA GLN A 29 -9.99 -6.07 -1.21
C GLN A 29 -9.59 -5.04 -2.27
N GLY A 30 -8.31 -4.96 -2.58
CA GLY A 30 -7.81 -4.31 -3.79
C GLY A 30 -8.10 -5.18 -5.00
N LEU A 31 -8.58 -4.57 -6.07
CA LEU A 31 -8.89 -5.26 -7.30
C LEU A 31 -8.35 -4.45 -8.47
N ILE A 32 -7.30 -4.97 -9.09
CA ILE A 32 -6.90 -4.65 -10.46
C ILE A 32 -6.20 -3.28 -10.61
N ILE A 33 -5.08 -3.33 -11.34
CA ILE A 33 -4.40 -2.15 -11.88
C ILE A 33 -4.68 -2.16 -13.38
N SER A 34 -5.32 -1.11 -13.89
CA SER A 34 -5.52 -0.90 -15.32
C SER A 34 -5.27 0.57 -15.63
N GLY A 35 -4.44 0.86 -16.65
CA GLY A 35 -4.20 2.23 -17.10
C GLY A 35 -3.55 3.18 -16.08
N GLY A 36 -2.94 2.68 -15.00
CA GLY A 36 -2.37 3.50 -13.93
C GLY A 36 -3.35 3.86 -12.81
N GLU A 37 -4.62 3.50 -12.95
CA GLU A 37 -5.62 3.56 -11.88
C GLU A 37 -5.62 2.27 -11.07
N PHE A 38 -5.85 2.40 -9.75
CA PHE A 38 -5.98 1.29 -8.83
C PHE A 38 -7.42 1.22 -8.33
N HIS A 39 -8.12 0.10 -8.55
CA HIS A 39 -9.46 -0.06 -8.01
C HIS A 39 -9.45 -0.89 -6.73
N HIS A 40 -10.38 -0.60 -5.83
CA HIS A 40 -10.54 -1.34 -4.59
C HIS A 40 -11.97 -1.31 -4.07
N TYR A 41 -12.34 -2.35 -3.35
CA TYR A 41 -13.64 -2.50 -2.69
C TYR A 41 -13.56 -2.25 -1.20
N VAL A 42 -12.52 -1.54 -0.75
CA VAL A 42 -12.46 -1.08 0.64
C VAL A 42 -13.57 -0.05 0.85
N PRO A 43 -14.48 -0.23 1.82
CA PRO A 43 -15.53 0.73 2.06
C PRO A 43 -14.95 2.09 2.45
N THR A 44 -15.39 3.15 1.79
CA THR A 44 -15.00 4.53 2.08
C THR A 44 -16.27 5.36 2.29
N LEU A 45 -16.12 6.42 3.09
CA LEU A 45 -17.17 7.40 3.32
C LEU A 45 -16.79 8.73 2.67
N ASN A 46 -17.77 9.56 2.36
CA ASN A 46 -17.54 10.91 1.82
C ASN A 46 -16.60 11.71 2.73
N GLY A 47 -15.55 12.29 2.13
CA GLY A 47 -14.48 12.95 2.86
C GLY A 47 -13.29 12.05 3.24
N SER A 48 -13.28 10.78 2.82
CA SER A 48 -12.11 9.89 2.98
C SER A 48 -11.06 10.02 1.86
N SER A 49 -11.22 10.97 0.93
CA SER A 49 -10.21 11.24 -0.11
C SER A 49 -8.89 11.68 0.52
N GLY A 50 -7.77 11.20 -0.03
CA GLY A 50 -6.43 11.43 0.51
C GLY A 50 -5.99 10.40 1.56
N ALA A 51 -6.88 9.53 2.02
CA ALA A 51 -6.56 8.50 2.99
C ALA A 51 -5.64 7.41 2.42
N PRO A 52 -4.67 6.90 3.21
CA PRO A 52 -3.79 5.82 2.77
C PRO A 52 -4.53 4.49 2.64
N LEU A 53 -4.11 3.70 1.65
CA LEU A 53 -4.46 2.30 1.48
C LEU A 53 -3.25 1.46 1.90
N ILE A 54 -3.45 0.62 2.90
CA ILE A 54 -2.40 -0.10 3.62
C ILE A 54 -2.57 -1.61 3.39
N ASP A 55 -1.50 -2.31 3.04
CA ASP A 55 -1.52 -3.78 2.93
C ASP A 55 -1.42 -4.47 4.30
N GLU A 56 -1.55 -5.80 4.33
CA GLU A 56 -1.43 -6.59 5.56
C GLU A 56 -0.07 -6.48 6.27
N LYS A 57 0.95 -5.98 5.58
CA LYS A 57 2.30 -5.78 6.12
C LYS A 57 2.48 -4.37 6.69
N GLY A 58 1.42 -3.55 6.72
CA GLY A 58 1.47 -2.17 7.18
C GLY A 58 2.11 -1.21 6.17
N GLN A 59 2.22 -1.58 4.89
CA GLN A 59 2.81 -0.73 3.86
C GLN A 59 1.74 0.09 3.17
N VAL A 60 1.99 1.38 2.97
CA VAL A 60 1.15 2.23 2.11
C VAL A 60 1.39 1.83 0.66
N ILE A 61 0.36 1.31 0.01
CA ILE A 61 0.41 0.89 -1.40
C ILE A 61 -0.25 1.91 -2.35
N GLY A 62 -1.06 2.81 -1.80
CA GLY A 62 -1.73 3.85 -2.57
C GLY A 62 -2.49 4.84 -1.69
N ILE A 63 -3.15 5.79 -2.35
CA ILE A 63 -4.00 6.81 -1.75
C ILE A 63 -5.39 6.69 -2.36
N ASN A 64 -6.43 6.60 -1.51
CA ASN A 64 -7.82 6.68 -1.94
C ASN A 64 -8.11 8.07 -2.48
N TRP A 65 -8.68 8.19 -3.68
CA TRP A 65 -8.90 9.49 -4.33
C TRP A 65 -10.36 9.71 -4.72
N GLY A 66 -11.09 8.66 -5.07
CA GLY A 66 -12.46 8.79 -5.56
C GLY A 66 -13.28 7.52 -5.46
N HIS A 67 -14.56 7.66 -5.74
CA HIS A 67 -15.54 6.60 -5.74
C HIS A 67 -16.17 6.50 -7.14
N THR A 68 -16.44 5.28 -7.61
CA THR A 68 -17.21 5.00 -8.81
C THR A 68 -18.47 4.23 -8.42
N GLY A 69 -19.63 4.72 -8.86
CA GLY A 69 -20.95 4.18 -8.51
C GLY A 69 -21.87 5.30 -8.05
N LYS A 70 -23.14 4.98 -7.80
CA LYS A 70 -24.08 5.89 -7.11
C LYS A 70 -24.34 5.44 -5.67
N ASP A 71 -24.25 4.13 -5.41
CA ASP A 71 -24.44 3.52 -4.10
C ASP A 71 -23.67 2.19 -3.99
N TYR A 72 -23.20 1.82 -2.79
CA TYR A 72 -22.57 0.51 -2.50
C TYR A 72 -23.51 -0.70 -2.64
N VAL A 73 -24.74 -0.48 -3.12
CA VAL A 73 -25.78 -1.49 -3.32
C VAL A 73 -25.65 -2.16 -4.69
N ASP A 74 -24.98 -1.53 -5.65
CA ASP A 74 -24.69 -2.12 -6.96
C ASP A 74 -23.34 -2.85 -6.95
N ASP A 75 -23.32 -4.08 -7.43
CA ASP A 75 -22.12 -4.93 -7.58
C ASP A 75 -21.03 -4.32 -8.50
N SER A 76 -21.35 -3.22 -9.18
CA SER A 76 -20.43 -2.46 -10.03
C SER A 76 -19.73 -1.30 -9.31
N SER A 77 -20.06 -1.02 -8.05
CA SER A 77 -19.48 0.09 -7.28
C SER A 77 -18.10 -0.27 -6.73
N PHE A 78 -17.09 0.54 -7.05
CA PHE A 78 -15.73 0.40 -6.55
C PHE A 78 -15.12 1.77 -6.24
N ASN A 79 -14.11 1.77 -5.37
CA ASN A 79 -13.30 2.95 -5.10
C ASN A 79 -12.07 2.98 -5.99
N ARG A 80 -11.57 4.18 -6.23
CA ARG A 80 -10.35 4.47 -6.99
C ARG A 80 -9.29 5.02 -6.07
N GLY A 81 -8.08 4.54 -6.28
CA GLY A 81 -6.87 5.09 -5.69
C GLY A 81 -5.78 5.29 -6.71
N VAL A 82 -4.75 6.00 -6.28
CA VAL A 82 -3.49 6.17 -7.01
C VAL A 82 -2.42 5.35 -6.30
N LEU A 83 -1.70 4.52 -7.05
CA LEU A 83 -0.62 3.70 -6.49
C LEU A 83 0.51 4.57 -5.98
N SER A 84 1.12 4.17 -4.86
CA SER A 84 2.32 4.83 -4.33
C SER A 84 3.46 4.83 -5.36
N SER A 85 3.58 3.79 -6.20
CA SER A 85 4.57 3.77 -7.28
C SER A 85 4.36 4.89 -8.31
N THR A 86 3.10 5.17 -8.68
CA THR A 86 2.74 6.25 -9.60
C THR A 86 3.15 7.60 -9.00
N ILE A 87 2.78 7.82 -7.73
CA ILE A 87 3.14 9.04 -6.98
C ILE A 87 4.66 9.21 -6.91
N PHE A 88 5.39 8.15 -6.54
CA PHE A 88 6.86 8.22 -6.46
C PHE A 88 7.52 8.46 -7.82
N ASN A 89 6.99 7.89 -8.91
CA ASN A 89 7.51 8.12 -10.24
C ASN A 89 7.30 9.58 -10.67
N GLU A 90 6.10 10.12 -10.44
CA GLU A 90 5.80 11.53 -10.72
C GLU A 90 6.67 12.48 -9.90
N LEU A 91 6.88 12.20 -8.60
CA LEU A 91 7.78 12.98 -7.75
C LEU A 91 9.24 12.91 -8.22
N LYS A 92 9.71 11.76 -8.73
CA LYS A 92 11.07 11.66 -9.30
C LYS A 92 11.22 12.52 -10.55
N HIS A 93 10.18 12.59 -11.39
CA HIS A 93 10.22 13.39 -12.61
C HIS A 93 10.12 14.89 -12.33
N THR A 94 9.25 15.30 -11.43
CA THR A 94 8.97 16.72 -11.16
C THR A 94 9.91 17.33 -10.13
N HIS A 95 10.37 16.54 -9.15
CA HIS A 95 11.12 17.03 -7.99
C HIS A 95 12.27 16.06 -7.61
N PRO A 96 13.27 15.85 -8.50
CA PRO A 96 14.32 14.86 -8.29
C PRO A 96 15.17 15.11 -7.04
N TYR A 97 15.31 16.35 -6.60
CA TYR A 97 16.08 16.73 -5.42
C TYR A 97 15.31 16.51 -4.11
N THR A 98 13.99 16.72 -4.11
CA THR A 98 13.14 16.62 -2.92
C THR A 98 13.14 15.20 -2.34
N LEU A 99 13.15 14.17 -3.17
CA LEU A 99 13.24 12.77 -2.70
C LEU A 99 14.56 12.47 -2.01
N ASN A 100 15.65 13.10 -2.44
CA ASN A 100 16.95 12.94 -1.81
C ASN A 100 17.00 13.65 -0.45
N ASP A 101 16.22 14.70 -0.22
CA ASP A 101 16.26 15.46 1.04
C ASP A 101 15.33 14.91 2.13
N ILE A 102 14.35 14.10 1.75
CA ILE A 102 13.48 13.42 2.72
C ILE A 102 14.28 12.34 3.47
N LYS A 103 14.61 12.61 4.74
CA LYS A 103 15.33 11.68 5.64
C LYS A 103 14.72 10.28 5.67
N SER A 104 13.38 10.18 5.69
CA SER A 104 12.69 8.88 5.68
C SER A 104 12.90 8.12 4.36
N PHE A 105 13.01 8.82 3.22
CA PHE A 105 13.32 8.22 1.92
C PHE A 105 14.78 7.76 1.83
N LYS A 106 15.75 8.58 2.29
CA LYS A 106 17.16 8.18 2.45
C LYS A 106 17.28 6.92 3.32
N SER A 107 16.56 6.90 4.43
CA SER A 107 16.56 5.77 5.38
C SER A 107 15.89 4.53 4.80
N TRP A 108 14.79 4.70 4.07
CA TRP A 108 14.12 3.63 3.32
C TRP A 108 15.02 3.05 2.21
N SER A 109 15.65 3.90 1.38
CA SER A 109 16.56 3.49 0.31
C SER A 109 17.79 2.74 0.86
N ARG A 110 18.37 3.22 1.96
CA ARG A 110 19.45 2.53 2.67
C ARG A 110 18.99 1.17 3.21
N ARG A 111 17.78 1.08 3.79
CA ARG A 111 17.19 -0.19 4.21
C ARG A 111 16.95 -1.12 3.03
N GLU A 112 16.35 -0.67 1.93
CA GLU A 112 16.12 -1.52 0.76
C GLU A 112 17.43 -2.12 0.21
N LYS A 113 18.50 -1.31 0.12
CA LYS A 113 19.82 -1.77 -0.32
C LYS A 113 20.46 -2.75 0.67
N ASN A 114 20.36 -2.49 1.97
CA ASN A 114 20.97 -3.34 2.99
C ASN A 114 20.17 -4.63 3.26
N HIS A 115 18.85 -4.61 3.13
CA HIS A 115 17.99 -5.78 3.31
C HIS A 115 18.08 -6.77 2.13
N ARG A 116 18.65 -6.39 0.98
CA ARG A 116 19.01 -7.35 -0.09
C ARG A 116 20.17 -8.28 0.32
N HIS A 117 20.91 -7.94 1.38
CA HIS A 117 22.05 -8.73 1.87
C HIS A 117 21.76 -9.51 3.16
N ILE A 118 20.51 -9.54 3.62
CA ILE A 118 20.15 -10.40 4.76
C ILE A 118 19.94 -11.81 4.21
N LYS A 119 20.97 -12.65 4.33
CA LYS A 119 20.76 -14.10 4.36
C LYS A 119 19.84 -14.38 5.55
N VAL A 120 18.63 -14.82 5.26
CA VAL A 120 17.79 -15.44 6.27
C VAL A 120 18.45 -16.77 6.58
N GLU A 121 19.28 -16.81 7.62
CA GLU A 121 19.64 -18.08 8.23
C GLU A 121 18.35 -18.66 8.78
N SER A 122 17.82 -19.67 8.10
CA SER A 122 16.66 -20.39 8.56
C SER A 122 17.01 -21.02 9.91
N GLN A 123 16.25 -20.67 10.95
CA GLN A 123 16.23 -21.34 12.26
C GLN A 123 15.97 -22.87 12.20
N ALA A 124 15.88 -23.47 11.02
CA ALA A 124 15.83 -24.91 10.83
C ALA A 124 17.16 -25.59 11.21
N ASP A 125 18.30 -24.92 11.08
CA ASP A 125 19.61 -25.55 11.29
C ASP A 125 20.01 -25.64 12.77
N SER A 126 19.47 -24.78 13.64
CA SER A 126 19.80 -24.79 15.08
C SER A 126 19.01 -25.83 15.90
N LEU A 127 17.94 -26.40 15.34
CA LEU A 127 17.17 -27.47 15.97
C LEU A 127 17.64 -28.88 15.58
N ALA A 128 18.46 -29.01 14.53
CA ALA A 128 19.05 -30.28 14.13
C ALA A 128 20.24 -30.67 15.03
N GLU A 129 21.03 -29.71 15.51
CA GLU A 129 22.21 -29.98 16.33
C GLU A 129 21.89 -30.23 17.82
N SER A 130 20.72 -29.82 18.32
CA SER A 130 20.33 -30.07 19.71
C SER A 130 19.67 -31.44 19.95
N ARG A 131 19.38 -32.20 18.89
CA ARG A 131 18.82 -33.56 18.96
C ARG A 131 19.87 -34.68 18.83
N VAL A 132 21.15 -34.32 18.73
CA VAL A 132 22.28 -35.27 18.72
C VAL A 132 23.15 -35.01 19.94
N LYS A 133 22.59 -35.17 21.15
CA LYS A 133 23.33 -35.48 22.39
C LYS A 133 22.45 -36.33 23.30
#